data_AF-A0A7V4LD44-F1
#
_entry.id   AF-A0A7V4LD44-F1
#
_cell.length_a   1.000
_cell.length_b   1.000
_cell.length_c   1.000
_cell.angle_alpha   90.00
_cell.angle_beta   90.00
_cell.angle_gamma   90.00
#
_symmetry.space_group_name_H-M   'P 1'
#
loop_
_entity.id
_entity.type
_entity.pdbx_description
1 polymer ?
#
loop_
_entity_poly.entity_id
_entity_poly.type
_entity_poly.pdbx_seq_one_letter_code
_entity_poly.pdbx_strand_id
1 'polypeptide(L)'
;MSNTSSVSPYEATPAAPGFLATCGAAVVQWLSESTAADRAAVARLEEDRRAERLKGNPSCLIPCNQSSPLRLTSVGLHLHNPESLMQSAQKLGYQVVPLSFQGPLESQPVMLLQRPSGERLAIERNPAGKLVIHTACEPRTAQSLVRQHSMERALDHLRRKGGEVQTATLANGEIQIQAQERQTGQPGGTAKIKVQIHLDGRAWVDIEGVRGNRCEQIVGELASAMGAQVSSCQKKDAYYQLPGEPVKIRQQV
;
A
#
# COMPACT_ATOMS: atom_id res chain seq x y z
N MET A 1 -33.93 26.62 -13.12
CA MET A 1 -33.25 27.25 -11.97
C MET A 1 -32.09 26.35 -11.60
N SER A 2 -30.89 26.77 -12.00
CA SER A 2 -29.65 25.99 -11.91
C SER A 2 -28.92 26.39 -10.63
N ASN A 3 -28.75 25.45 -9.70
CA ASN A 3 -27.92 25.65 -8.52
C ASN A 3 -26.52 25.11 -8.82
N THR A 4 -25.62 26.00 -9.20
CA THR A 4 -24.17 25.78 -9.20
C THR A 4 -23.64 26.15 -7.82
N SER A 5 -23.34 25.16 -6.98
CA SER A 5 -22.56 25.38 -5.75
C SER A 5 -21.08 25.24 -6.07
N SER A 6 -20.39 26.37 -6.19
CA SER A 6 -18.94 26.45 -6.24
C SER A 6 -18.38 26.27 -4.83
N VAL A 7 -17.70 25.15 -4.58
CA VAL A 7 -16.88 24.98 -3.36
C VAL A 7 -15.45 25.37 -3.72
N SER A 8 -14.94 26.40 -3.08
CA SER A 8 -13.55 26.86 -3.20
C SER A 8 -12.58 25.76 -2.78
N PRO A 9 -11.43 25.60 -3.46
CA PRO A 9 -10.42 24.63 -3.06
C PRO A 9 -9.79 25.08 -1.74
N TYR A 10 -9.77 24.18 -0.76
CA TYR A 10 -8.94 24.35 0.43
C TYR A 10 -7.47 24.44 0.00
N GLU A 11 -6.79 25.44 0.54
CA GLU A 11 -5.37 25.68 0.36
C GLU A 11 -4.56 24.41 0.59
N ALA A 12 -3.72 24.08 -0.39
CA ALA A 12 -2.72 23.04 -0.28
C ALA A 12 -1.78 23.41 0.88
N THR A 13 -1.99 22.79 2.03
CA THR A 13 -1.00 22.82 3.11
C THR A 13 0.23 22.08 2.61
N PRO A 14 1.40 22.73 2.51
CA PRO A 14 2.62 22.04 2.11
C PRO A 14 2.87 20.90 3.10
N ALA A 15 3.15 19.72 2.56
CA ALA A 15 3.52 18.54 3.33
C ALA A 15 4.57 18.92 4.37
N ALA A 16 4.17 18.94 5.65
CA ALA A 16 5.10 19.09 6.74
C ALA A 16 6.16 17.97 6.64
N PRO A 17 7.45 18.26 6.91
CA PRO A 17 8.48 17.25 6.94
C PRO A 17 8.16 16.27 8.07
N GLY A 18 7.51 15.15 7.71
CA GLY A 18 7.06 14.13 8.63
C GLY A 18 8.25 13.43 9.27
N PHE A 19 8.43 13.66 10.57
CA PHE A 19 9.12 12.84 11.57
C PHE A 19 10.03 11.74 11.01
N LEU A 20 11.33 12.01 11.04
CA LEU A 20 12.38 11.01 10.86
C LEU A 20 12.18 9.90 11.88
N ALA A 21 11.70 8.75 11.42
CA ALA A 21 11.81 7.52 12.17
C ALA A 21 13.31 7.20 12.29
N THR A 22 13.81 7.14 13.53
CA THR A 22 15.23 6.94 13.82
C THR A 22 15.58 5.47 13.62
N CYS A 23 15.75 5.06 12.36
CA CYS A 23 16.45 3.81 12.09
C CYS A 23 17.84 3.90 12.70
N GLY A 24 18.22 2.94 13.54
CA GLY A 24 19.58 2.89 14.07
C GLY A 24 20.60 2.89 12.94
N ALA A 25 21.76 3.51 13.14
CA ALA A 25 22.83 3.61 12.13
C ALA A 25 23.17 2.25 11.50
N ALA A 26 23.11 1.19 12.31
CA ALA A 26 23.12 -0.22 11.96
C ALA A 26 22.17 -0.62 10.80
N VAL A 27 20.89 -0.23 10.89
CA VAL A 27 19.84 -0.55 9.91
C VAL A 27 20.05 0.26 8.64
N VAL A 28 20.43 1.52 8.76
CA VAL A 28 20.78 2.37 7.61
C VAL A 28 22.01 1.82 6.89
N GLN A 29 23.02 1.40 7.64
CA GLN A 29 24.22 0.75 7.11
C GLN A 29 23.85 -0.55 6.41
N TRP A 30 23.04 -1.42 7.03
CA TRP A 30 22.61 -2.65 6.37
C TRP A 30 21.76 -2.38 5.12
N LEU A 31 20.81 -1.44 5.14
CA LEU A 31 20.02 -1.10 3.96
C LEU A 31 20.89 -0.55 2.81
N SER A 32 22.03 0.08 3.15
CA SER A 32 22.96 0.68 2.18
C SER A 32 24.12 -0.21 1.76
N GLU A 33 24.42 -1.25 2.53
CA GLU A 33 25.44 -2.24 2.19
C GLU A 33 25.00 -3.02 0.95
N SER A 34 25.55 -2.65 -0.21
CA SER A 34 25.50 -3.50 -1.40
C SER A 34 26.26 -4.81 -1.09
N THR A 35 25.56 -5.95 -1.07
CA THR A 35 26.23 -7.23 -0.85
C THR A 35 27.19 -7.55 -1.99
N ALA A 36 28.15 -8.45 -1.74
CA ALA A 36 28.94 -9.04 -2.83
C ALA A 36 28.05 -9.73 -3.88
N ALA A 37 26.90 -10.27 -3.48
CA ALA A 37 25.91 -10.85 -4.40
C ALA A 37 25.22 -9.77 -5.24
N ASP A 38 24.91 -8.61 -4.68
CA ASP A 38 24.31 -7.47 -5.41
C ASP A 38 25.32 -6.88 -6.38
N ARG A 39 26.58 -6.73 -5.96
CA ARG A 39 27.67 -6.33 -6.86
C ARG A 39 27.87 -7.34 -7.98
N ALA A 40 27.75 -8.65 -7.70
CA ALA A 40 27.85 -9.69 -8.72
C ALA A 40 26.62 -9.73 -9.66
N ALA A 41 25.41 -9.51 -9.15
CA ALA A 41 24.19 -9.46 -9.96
C ALA A 41 24.14 -8.21 -10.84
N VAL A 42 24.56 -7.06 -10.31
CA VAL A 42 24.74 -5.82 -11.07
C VAL A 42 25.87 -5.98 -12.08
N ALA A 43 26.99 -6.60 -11.70
CA ALA A 43 28.07 -6.90 -12.65
C ALA A 43 27.60 -7.79 -13.80
N ARG A 44 26.80 -8.83 -13.54
CA ARG A 44 26.20 -9.67 -14.59
C ARG A 44 25.26 -8.87 -15.51
N LEU A 45 24.39 -8.04 -14.94
CA LEU A 45 23.52 -7.15 -15.73
C LEU A 45 24.28 -6.10 -16.53
N GLU A 46 25.40 -5.59 -16.01
CA GLU A 46 26.28 -4.67 -16.73
C GLU A 46 27.08 -5.37 -17.83
N GLU A 47 27.43 -6.64 -17.63
CA GLU A 47 28.12 -7.48 -18.60
C GLU A 47 27.18 -7.85 -19.75
N ASP A 48 25.93 -8.19 -19.45
CA ASP A 48 24.85 -8.39 -20.43
C ASP A 48 24.58 -7.09 -21.21
N ARG A 49 24.48 -5.94 -20.53
CA ARG A 49 24.37 -4.63 -21.18
C ARG A 49 25.60 -4.25 -22.00
N ARG A 50 26.81 -4.64 -21.57
CA ARG A 50 28.04 -4.46 -22.36
C ARG A 50 28.01 -5.32 -23.61
N ALA A 51 27.54 -6.57 -23.51
CA ALA A 51 27.37 -7.47 -24.64
C ALA A 51 26.32 -6.95 -25.64
N GLU A 52 25.25 -6.33 -25.16
CA GLU A 52 24.26 -5.64 -25.99
C GLU A 52 24.82 -4.37 -26.64
N ARG A 53 25.62 -3.56 -25.91
CA ARG A 53 26.31 -2.38 -26.46
C ARG A 53 27.34 -2.70 -27.53
N LEU A 54 27.97 -3.88 -27.49
CA LEU A 54 28.88 -4.33 -28.56
C LEU A 54 28.12 -4.71 -29.85
N LYS A 55 26.80 -4.93 -29.78
CA LYS A 55 25.94 -5.24 -30.93
C LYS A 55 25.19 -4.02 -31.51
N GLY A 56 25.24 -2.85 -30.87
CA GLY A 56 24.51 -1.66 -31.30
C GLY A 56 25.34 -0.37 -31.13
N ASN A 57 25.28 0.50 -32.14
CA ASN A 57 26.05 1.75 -32.28
C ASN A 57 26.14 2.60 -30.98
N PRO A 58 27.31 3.24 -30.71
CA PRO A 58 27.55 3.94 -29.46
C PRO A 58 26.94 5.34 -29.49
N SER A 59 26.02 5.64 -28.60
CA SER A 59 25.68 7.03 -28.25
C SER A 59 25.17 7.14 -26.83
N CYS A 60 25.70 8.15 -26.14
CA CYS A 60 25.40 8.58 -24.77
C CYS A 60 26.03 7.77 -23.62
N LEU A 61 27.31 8.04 -23.37
CA LEU A 61 27.94 7.83 -22.06
C LEU A 61 27.51 8.95 -21.13
N ILE A 62 26.58 8.68 -20.21
CA ILE A 62 26.43 9.49 -18.99
C ILE A 62 27.30 8.83 -17.93
N PRO A 63 28.38 9.49 -17.45
CA PRO A 63 29.13 8.99 -16.31
C PRO A 63 28.26 9.13 -15.04
N CYS A 64 27.92 8.01 -14.41
CA CYS A 64 27.29 7.99 -13.09
C CYS A 64 28.34 8.39 -12.05
N ASN A 65 28.52 9.70 -11.87
CA ASN A 65 29.39 10.26 -10.84
C ASN A 65 28.69 10.18 -9.47
N GLN A 66 29.33 9.44 -8.56
CA GLN A 66 29.56 9.74 -7.14
C GLN A 66 28.38 10.16 -6.23
N SER A 67 28.13 9.28 -5.24
CA SER A 67 27.63 9.61 -3.89
C SER A 67 26.44 10.57 -3.82
N SER A 68 25.27 10.11 -4.23
CA SER A 68 24.02 10.70 -3.74
C SER A 68 23.84 10.32 -2.26
N PRO A 69 23.40 11.23 -1.37
CA PRO A 69 23.04 10.86 -0.01
C PRO A 69 22.00 9.75 -0.08
N LEU A 70 22.24 8.65 0.64
CA LEU A 70 21.34 7.50 0.72
C LEU A 70 19.93 7.97 1.08
N ARG A 71 19.06 8.01 0.08
CA ARG A 71 17.66 8.42 0.28
C ARG A 71 16.90 7.23 0.81
N LEU A 72 16.82 7.16 2.14
CA LEU A 72 15.93 6.22 2.81
C LEU A 72 14.49 6.60 2.47
N THR A 73 13.71 5.64 1.97
CA THR A 73 12.28 5.83 1.76
C THR A 73 11.52 4.97 2.75
N SER A 74 10.55 5.58 3.43
CA SER A 74 9.74 4.94 4.45
C SER A 74 8.27 4.92 4.06
N VAL A 75 7.59 3.80 4.33
CA VAL A 75 6.15 3.63 4.13
C VAL A 75 5.52 3.16 5.43
N GLY A 76 4.61 3.96 5.99
CA GLY A 76 3.92 3.65 7.24
C GLY A 76 2.64 2.84 7.01
N LEU A 77 2.42 1.83 7.85
CA LEU A 77 1.23 0.99 7.88
C LEU A 77 0.59 1.00 9.27
N HIS A 78 -0.74 1.09 9.31
CA HIS A 78 -1.55 1.05 10.53
C HIS A 78 -1.82 -0.39 10.96
N LEU A 79 -0.77 -1.20 11.07
CA LEU A 79 -0.82 -2.58 11.53
C LEU A 79 -0.23 -2.70 12.93
N HIS A 80 -0.87 -3.52 13.76
CA HIS A 80 -0.38 -3.83 15.10
C HIS A 80 0.47 -5.10 15.13
N ASN A 81 0.19 -6.06 14.24
CA ASN A 81 0.90 -7.33 14.17
C ASN A 81 1.63 -7.45 12.81
N PRO A 82 2.96 -7.64 12.79
CA PRO A 82 3.74 -7.80 11.56
C PRO A 82 3.52 -9.13 10.83
N GLU A 83 2.99 -10.18 11.48
CA GLU A 83 2.91 -11.53 10.91
C GLU A 83 2.22 -11.58 9.54
N SER A 84 1.11 -10.86 9.39
CA SER A 84 0.38 -10.79 8.12
C SER A 84 1.15 -10.08 7.01
N LEU A 85 2.00 -9.11 7.36
CA LEU A 85 2.91 -8.46 6.41
C LEU A 85 4.07 -9.41 6.04
N MET A 86 4.57 -10.16 7.01
CA MET A 86 5.65 -11.14 6.82
C MET A 86 5.23 -12.28 5.89
N GLN A 87 3.99 -12.77 6.00
CA GLN A 87 3.44 -13.77 5.08
C GLN A 87 3.39 -13.24 3.64
N SER A 88 2.97 -11.99 3.44
CA SER A 88 2.98 -11.35 2.13
C SER A 88 4.41 -11.15 1.61
N ALA A 89 5.37 -10.81 2.50
CA ALA A 89 6.77 -10.68 2.14
C ALA A 89 7.38 -12.02 1.68
N GLN A 90 7.08 -13.11 2.38
CA GLN A 90 7.53 -14.45 2.00
C GLN A 90 7.03 -14.85 0.60
N LYS A 91 5.79 -14.52 0.25
CA LYS A 91 5.24 -14.78 -1.11
C LYS A 91 5.94 -13.97 -2.19
N LEU A 92 6.46 -12.79 -1.86
CA LEU A 92 7.32 -12.01 -2.76
C LEU A 92 8.78 -12.51 -2.78
N GLY A 93 9.10 -13.54 -2.00
CA GLY A 93 10.42 -14.16 -1.92
C GLY A 93 11.36 -13.50 -0.91
N TYR A 94 10.87 -12.63 -0.02
CA TYR A 94 11.69 -12.11 1.07
C TYR A 94 11.93 -13.19 2.14
N GLN A 95 13.15 -13.24 2.64
CA GLN A 95 13.55 -14.04 3.77
C GLN A 95 13.96 -13.15 4.93
N VAL A 96 13.69 -13.60 6.15
CA VAL A 96 14.11 -12.88 7.36
C VAL A 96 15.60 -13.09 7.56
N VAL A 97 16.35 -11.99 7.64
CA VAL A 97 17.78 -12.03 7.92
C VAL A 97 17.97 -11.82 9.42
N PRO A 98 18.51 -12.82 10.15
CA PRO A 98 18.83 -12.63 11.56
C PRO A 98 19.96 -11.61 11.68
N LEU A 99 19.73 -10.56 12.47
CA LEU A 99 20.76 -9.62 12.84
C LEU A 99 21.55 -10.16 14.03
N SER A 100 22.83 -10.45 13.83
CA SER A 100 23.78 -10.62 14.93
C SER A 100 24.30 -9.25 15.36
N PHE A 101 23.45 -8.40 15.94
CA PHE A 101 23.91 -7.11 16.48
C PHE A 101 24.41 -7.27 17.93
N GLN A 102 25.70 -7.01 18.13
CA GLN A 102 26.34 -6.81 19.44
C GLN A 102 26.35 -5.31 19.80
N GLY A 103 25.18 -4.66 19.77
CA GLY A 103 25.05 -3.23 20.07
C GLY A 103 23.93 -2.94 21.06
N PRO A 104 23.99 -1.83 21.81
CA PRO A 104 22.97 -1.47 22.78
C PRO A 104 21.76 -0.88 22.05
N LEU A 105 20.91 -1.74 21.48
CA LEU A 105 19.63 -1.33 20.86
C LEU A 105 18.48 -1.79 21.76
N GLU A 106 18.35 -1.07 22.86
CA GLU A 106 17.42 -1.31 23.95
C GLU A 106 16.03 -0.71 23.68
N SER A 107 15.46 -0.82 22.47
CA SER A 107 14.10 -0.25 22.32
C SER A 107 13.11 -0.98 21.44
N GLN A 108 13.41 -1.40 20.20
CA GLN A 108 12.36 -2.01 19.36
C GLN A 108 12.91 -3.10 18.42
N PRO A 109 12.21 -4.24 18.30
CA PRO A 109 12.62 -5.31 17.38
C PRO A 109 12.47 -4.83 15.94
N VAL A 110 13.60 -4.65 15.26
CA VAL A 110 13.64 -4.39 13.82
C VAL A 110 13.76 -5.73 13.10
N MET A 111 12.87 -5.98 12.14
CA MET A 111 12.94 -7.15 11.27
C MET A 111 13.59 -6.77 9.96
N LEU A 112 14.62 -7.51 9.56
CA LEU A 112 15.28 -7.32 8.27
C LEU A 112 14.83 -8.38 7.28
N LEU A 113 14.54 -7.94 6.07
CA LEU A 113 14.03 -8.76 4.98
C LEU A 113 14.93 -8.60 3.76
N GLN A 114 15.38 -9.72 3.20
CA GLN A 114 16.19 -9.72 1.99
C GLN A 114 15.61 -10.70 0.95
N ARG A 115 15.54 -10.28 -0.31
CA ARG A 115 15.27 -11.18 -1.45
C ARG A 115 16.56 -11.77 -2.01
N PRO A 116 16.48 -12.93 -2.71
CA PRO A 116 17.61 -13.47 -3.48
C PRO A 116 18.15 -12.51 -4.54
N SER A 117 17.31 -11.56 -5.01
CA SER A 117 17.71 -10.51 -5.95
C SER A 117 18.61 -9.43 -5.34
N GLY A 118 18.74 -9.40 -4.01
CA GLY A 118 19.49 -8.38 -3.30
C GLY A 118 18.66 -7.30 -2.63
N GLU A 119 17.38 -7.19 -2.96
CA GLU A 119 16.51 -6.16 -2.40
C GLU A 119 16.38 -6.31 -0.88
N ARG A 120 16.57 -5.20 -0.16
CA ARG A 120 16.56 -5.13 1.30
C ARG A 120 15.43 -4.24 1.79
N LEU A 121 14.70 -4.72 2.78
CA LEU A 121 13.70 -3.99 3.53
C LEU A 121 13.94 -4.13 5.02
N ALA A 122 13.71 -3.07 5.79
CA ALA A 122 13.66 -3.14 7.23
C ALA A 122 12.26 -2.78 7.70
N ILE A 123 11.70 -3.56 8.61
CA ILE A 123 10.41 -3.29 9.24
C ILE A 123 10.66 -2.97 10.69
N GLU A 124 10.30 -1.76 11.09
CA GLU A 124 10.32 -1.36 12.49
C GLU A 124 8.90 -1.04 12.96
N ARG A 125 8.71 -1.09 14.27
CA ARG A 125 7.56 -0.47 14.90
C ARG A 125 7.97 0.96 15.26
N ASN A 126 7.04 1.90 15.15
CA ASN A 126 7.25 3.25 15.62
C ASN A 126 6.74 3.41 17.07
N PRO A 127 7.08 4.50 17.78
CA PRO A 127 6.58 4.74 19.14
C PRO A 127 5.04 4.79 19.24
N ALA A 128 4.35 5.11 18.15
CA ALA A 128 2.89 5.09 18.08
C ALA A 128 2.30 3.68 17.83
N GLY A 129 3.13 2.62 17.82
CA GLY A 129 2.70 1.24 17.64
C GLY A 129 2.42 0.82 16.19
N LYS A 130 2.63 1.72 15.21
CA LYS A 130 2.46 1.48 13.77
C LYS A 130 3.70 0.81 13.18
N LEU A 131 3.55 0.07 12.09
CA LEU A 131 4.68 -0.51 11.37
C LEU A 131 5.20 0.48 10.32
N VAL A 132 6.51 0.57 10.18
CA VAL A 132 7.16 1.38 9.14
C VAL A 132 8.12 0.49 8.37
N ILE A 133 7.97 0.48 7.05
CA ILE A 133 8.82 -0.25 6.12
C ILE A 133 9.83 0.73 5.55
N HIS A 134 11.11 0.41 5.69
CA HIS A 134 12.23 1.18 5.19
C HIS A 134 12.93 0.46 4.05
N THR A 135 13.29 1.22 3.02
CA THR A 135 14.05 0.74 1.87
C THR A 135 15.08 1.78 1.45
N ALA A 136 16.20 1.31 0.89
CA ALA A 136 17.19 2.19 0.29
C ALA A 136 16.84 2.45 -1.18
N CYS A 137 16.92 3.72 -1.58
CA CYS A 137 16.91 4.20 -2.97
C CYS A 137 15.58 4.07 -3.74
N GLU A 138 14.84 2.96 -3.63
CA GLU A 138 13.68 2.70 -4.48
C GLU A 138 12.37 2.43 -3.71
N PRO A 139 11.38 3.34 -3.75
CA PRO A 139 10.11 3.17 -3.05
C PRO A 139 9.28 1.99 -3.57
N ARG A 140 9.49 1.58 -4.83
CA ARG A 140 8.70 0.54 -5.50
C ARG A 140 8.75 -0.79 -4.78
N THR A 141 9.88 -1.08 -4.13
CA THR A 141 10.10 -2.31 -3.36
C THR A 141 9.17 -2.36 -2.16
N ALA A 142 9.16 -1.29 -1.35
CA ALA A 142 8.25 -1.17 -0.21
C ALA A 142 6.78 -1.12 -0.67
N GLN A 143 6.48 -0.36 -1.73
CA GLN A 143 5.14 -0.25 -2.31
C GLN A 143 4.60 -1.60 -2.82
N SER A 144 5.45 -2.44 -3.42
CA SER A 144 5.07 -3.77 -3.90
C SER A 144 4.67 -4.69 -2.74
N LEU A 145 5.42 -4.65 -1.63
CA LEU A 145 5.06 -5.36 -0.41
C LEU A 145 3.73 -4.87 0.17
N VAL A 146 3.57 -3.55 0.29
CA VAL A 146 2.31 -2.95 0.79
C VAL A 146 1.14 -3.35 -0.10
N ARG A 147 1.28 -3.23 -1.43
CA ARG A 147 0.26 -3.60 -2.41
C ARG A 147 -0.14 -5.07 -2.28
N GLN A 148 0.83 -5.99 -2.20
CA GLN A 148 0.57 -7.42 -2.04
C GLN A 148 -0.18 -7.69 -0.74
N HIS A 149 0.27 -7.10 0.35
CA HIS A 149 -0.36 -7.22 1.66
C HIS A 149 -1.80 -6.69 1.64
N SER A 150 -2.01 -5.47 1.15
CA SER A 150 -3.31 -4.82 1.00
C SER A 150 -4.29 -5.68 0.20
N MET A 151 -3.84 -6.28 -0.90
CA MET A 151 -4.66 -7.21 -1.69
C MET A 151 -5.09 -8.41 -0.86
N GLU A 152 -4.14 -9.10 -0.24
CA GLU A 152 -4.42 -10.33 0.52
C GLU A 152 -5.40 -10.07 1.67
N ARG A 153 -5.18 -8.98 2.41
CA ARG A 153 -6.05 -8.58 3.51
C ARG A 153 -7.45 -8.19 3.06
N ALA A 154 -7.57 -7.47 1.95
CA ALA A 154 -8.87 -7.13 1.37
C ALA A 154 -9.63 -8.39 0.95
N LEU A 155 -8.96 -9.34 0.27
CA LEU A 155 -9.57 -10.60 -0.14
C LEU A 155 -10.01 -11.44 1.04
N ASP A 156 -9.16 -11.62 2.03
CA ASP A 156 -9.47 -12.37 3.24
C ASP A 156 -10.66 -11.77 3.99
N HIS A 157 -10.69 -10.44 4.13
CA HIS A 157 -11.79 -9.74 4.78
C HIS A 157 -13.11 -9.94 4.04
N LEU A 158 -13.13 -9.70 2.73
CA LEU A 158 -14.35 -9.80 1.91
C LEU A 158 -14.88 -11.24 1.83
N ARG A 159 -13.99 -12.24 1.76
CA ARG A 159 -14.37 -13.66 1.81
C ARG A 159 -14.96 -14.05 3.16
N ARG A 160 -14.38 -13.61 4.28
CA ARG A 160 -14.92 -13.89 5.62
C ARG A 160 -16.29 -13.27 5.85
N LYS A 161 -16.59 -12.14 5.20
CA LYS A 161 -17.92 -11.52 5.20
C LYS A 161 -18.94 -12.26 4.32
N GLY A 162 -18.57 -13.43 3.77
CA GLY A 162 -19.48 -14.27 2.98
C GLY A 162 -19.77 -13.72 1.60
N GLY A 163 -18.95 -12.77 1.12
CA GLY A 163 -19.08 -12.20 -0.20
C GLY A 163 -18.57 -13.13 -1.29
N GLU A 164 -19.21 -13.10 -2.46
CA GLU A 164 -18.63 -13.67 -3.67
C GLU A 164 -17.60 -12.68 -4.20
N VAL A 165 -16.32 -13.07 -4.19
CA VAL A 165 -15.19 -12.19 -4.50
C VAL A 165 -14.58 -12.54 -5.83
N GLN A 166 -14.51 -11.57 -6.74
CA GLN A 166 -13.81 -11.64 -8.01
C GLN A 166 -12.60 -10.72 -8.00
N THR A 167 -11.53 -11.12 -8.67
CA THR A 167 -10.27 -10.38 -8.76
C THR A 167 -9.82 -10.26 -10.20
N ALA A 168 -9.44 -9.06 -10.62
CA ALA A 168 -8.88 -8.81 -11.94
C ALA A 168 -7.65 -7.91 -11.83
N THR A 169 -6.63 -8.20 -12.63
CA THR A 169 -5.49 -7.30 -12.84
C THR A 169 -5.80 -6.41 -14.03
N LEU A 170 -5.73 -5.09 -13.84
CA LEU A 170 -5.98 -4.10 -14.88
C LEU A 170 -4.75 -3.94 -15.79
N ALA A 171 -4.94 -3.36 -16.98
CA ALA A 171 -3.87 -3.19 -17.97
C ALA A 171 -2.69 -2.32 -17.48
N ASN A 172 -2.95 -1.41 -16.53
CA ASN A 172 -1.94 -0.59 -15.87
C ASN A 172 -1.21 -1.33 -14.71
N GLY A 173 -1.50 -2.61 -14.51
CA GLY A 173 -0.94 -3.42 -13.45
C GLY A 173 -1.61 -3.24 -12.10
N GLU A 174 -2.68 -2.44 -11.97
CA GLU A 174 -3.45 -2.31 -10.72
C GLU A 174 -4.34 -3.52 -10.48
N ILE A 175 -4.84 -3.65 -9.24
CA ILE A 175 -5.66 -4.79 -8.84
C ILE A 175 -7.07 -4.30 -8.54
N GLN A 176 -8.05 -4.89 -9.18
CA GLN A 176 -9.46 -4.66 -8.90
C GLN A 176 -10.05 -5.89 -8.22
N ILE A 177 -10.68 -5.67 -7.08
CA ILE A 177 -11.41 -6.67 -6.32
C ILE A 177 -12.87 -6.24 -6.32
N GLN A 178 -13.76 -7.13 -6.73
CA GLN A 178 -15.21 -6.92 -6.66
C GLN A 178 -15.78 -7.95 -5.72
N ALA A 179 -16.61 -7.52 -4.78
CA ALA A 179 -17.31 -8.38 -3.85
C ALA A 179 -18.78 -8.02 -3.79
N GLN A 180 -19.63 -9.03 -3.73
CA GLN A 180 -21.04 -8.86 -3.44
C GLN A 180 -21.37 -9.62 -2.16
N GLU A 181 -21.86 -8.92 -1.14
CA GLU A 181 -22.36 -9.57 0.07
C GLU A 181 -23.53 -10.49 -0.29
N ARG A 182 -23.61 -11.68 0.33
CA ARG A 182 -24.84 -12.49 0.27
C ARG A 182 -25.76 -12.05 1.39
N GLN A 183 -27.06 -11.94 1.14
CA GLN A 183 -28.09 -11.39 2.04
C GLN A 183 -27.75 -11.58 3.53
N THR A 184 -27.16 -10.55 4.14
CA THR A 184 -26.63 -10.61 5.51
C THR A 184 -27.69 -10.30 6.57
N GLY A 185 -28.95 -10.07 6.17
CA GLY A 185 -30.02 -9.61 7.07
C GLY A 185 -29.76 -8.23 7.69
N GLN A 186 -28.69 -7.54 7.29
CA GLN A 186 -28.31 -6.27 7.87
C GLN A 186 -29.15 -5.09 7.33
N PRO A 187 -29.44 -4.09 8.18
CA PRO A 187 -30.15 -2.90 7.76
C PRO A 187 -29.37 -2.20 6.64
N GLY A 188 -30.05 -1.83 5.55
CA GLY A 188 -29.43 -1.17 4.40
C GLY A 188 -29.14 -2.05 3.19
N GLY A 189 -29.55 -3.33 3.17
CA GLY A 189 -29.56 -4.14 1.95
C GLY A 189 -28.26 -4.88 1.65
N THR A 190 -28.11 -5.32 0.40
CA THR A 190 -26.95 -6.08 -0.07
C THR A 190 -25.89 -5.13 -0.63
N ALA A 191 -24.66 -5.18 -0.11
CA ALA A 191 -23.58 -4.34 -0.57
C ALA A 191 -22.87 -4.94 -1.80
N LYS A 192 -22.60 -4.09 -2.79
CA LYS A 192 -21.57 -4.34 -3.81
C LYS A 192 -20.37 -3.47 -3.48
N ILE A 193 -19.23 -4.09 -3.30
CA ILE A 193 -17.98 -3.45 -2.87
C ILE A 193 -16.97 -3.63 -3.99
N LYS A 194 -16.40 -2.53 -4.47
CA LYS A 194 -15.35 -2.52 -5.47
C LYS A 194 -14.12 -1.86 -4.88
N VAL A 195 -13.03 -2.61 -4.78
CA VAL A 195 -11.74 -2.13 -4.26
C VAL A 195 -10.76 -2.08 -5.41
N GLN A 196 -10.11 -0.95 -5.61
CA GLN A 196 -9.03 -0.77 -6.57
C GLN A 196 -7.75 -0.44 -5.82
N ILE A 197 -6.74 -1.32 -5.93
CA ILE A 197 -5.46 -1.18 -5.28
C ILE A 197 -4.43 -0.73 -6.33
N HIS A 198 -3.90 0.46 -6.11
CA HIS A 198 -2.93 1.12 -6.97
C HIS A 198 -1.51 0.55 -6.77
N LEU A 199 -0.62 0.89 -7.71
CA LEU A 199 0.78 0.45 -7.70
C LEU A 199 1.55 0.94 -6.46
N ASP A 200 1.17 2.09 -5.91
CA ASP A 200 1.78 2.69 -4.74
C ASP A 200 1.26 2.13 -3.40
N GLY A 201 0.34 1.16 -3.46
CA GLY A 201 -0.30 0.57 -2.28
C GLY A 201 -1.51 1.34 -1.75
N ARG A 202 -1.91 2.46 -2.37
CA ARG A 202 -3.17 3.13 -2.04
C ARG A 202 -4.35 2.31 -2.56
N ALA A 203 -5.49 2.43 -1.90
CA ALA A 203 -6.71 1.76 -2.31
C ALA A 203 -7.89 2.72 -2.39
N TRP A 204 -8.69 2.58 -3.43
CA TRP A 204 -10.01 3.21 -3.56
C TRP A 204 -11.08 2.17 -3.32
N VAL A 205 -12.08 2.55 -2.53
CA VAL A 205 -13.21 1.67 -2.19
C VAL A 205 -14.48 2.37 -2.65
N ASP A 206 -15.19 1.73 -3.57
CA ASP A 206 -16.52 2.14 -3.99
C ASP A 206 -17.56 1.14 -3.45
N ILE A 207 -18.64 1.68 -2.89
CA ILE A 207 -19.72 0.89 -2.27
C ILE A 207 -21.04 1.30 -2.92
N GLU A 208 -21.80 0.29 -3.31
CA GLU A 208 -23.12 0.43 -3.89
C GLU A 208 -24.14 -0.47 -3.17
N GLY A 209 -25.42 -0.11 -3.27
CA GLY A 209 -26.51 -0.91 -2.72
C GLY A 209 -26.74 -0.74 -1.21
N VAL A 210 -25.97 0.12 -0.54
CA VAL A 210 -26.07 0.41 0.90
C VAL A 210 -26.28 1.91 1.13
N ARG A 211 -27.01 2.26 2.20
CA ARG A 211 -27.35 3.63 2.59
C ARG A 211 -26.89 3.96 4.01
N GLY A 212 -26.70 5.24 4.30
CA GLY A 212 -26.34 5.75 5.63
C GLY A 212 -25.02 5.21 6.19
N ASN A 213 -24.93 5.15 7.52
CA ASN A 213 -23.69 4.88 8.27
C ASN A 213 -23.06 3.51 7.97
N ARG A 214 -23.81 2.57 7.40
CA ARG A 214 -23.26 1.25 7.05
C ARG A 214 -22.17 1.33 5.98
N CYS A 215 -22.23 2.32 5.08
CA CYS A 215 -21.13 2.54 4.13
C CYS A 215 -19.82 2.86 4.86
N GLU A 216 -19.87 3.70 5.91
CA GLU A 216 -18.69 4.05 6.70
C GLU A 216 -18.17 2.86 7.50
N GLN A 217 -19.06 2.01 8.02
CA GLN A 217 -18.68 0.77 8.71
C GLN A 217 -17.92 -0.18 7.79
N ILE A 218 -18.43 -0.42 6.58
CA ILE A 218 -17.77 -1.29 5.59
C ILE A 218 -16.38 -0.74 5.23
N VAL A 219 -16.28 0.56 4.94
CA VAL A 219 -14.97 1.19 4.62
C VAL A 219 -14.02 1.11 5.82
N GLY A 220 -14.50 1.40 7.03
CA GLY A 220 -13.68 1.38 8.25
C GLY A 220 -13.16 -0.02 8.58
N GLU A 221 -14.00 -1.04 8.48
CA GLU A 221 -13.61 -2.43 8.69
C GLU A 221 -12.60 -2.91 7.65
N LEU A 222 -12.83 -2.57 6.37
CA LEU A 222 -11.91 -2.92 5.29
C LEU A 222 -10.55 -2.21 5.44
N ALA A 223 -10.56 -0.91 5.74
CA ALA A 223 -9.34 -0.14 5.99
C ALA A 223 -8.54 -0.71 7.16
N SER A 224 -9.23 -1.04 8.26
CA SER A 224 -8.62 -1.70 9.43
C SER A 224 -8.02 -3.06 9.05
N ALA A 225 -8.74 -3.88 8.28
CA ALA A 225 -8.25 -5.19 7.85
C ALA A 225 -6.97 -5.10 7.01
N MET A 226 -6.87 -4.07 6.17
CA MET A 226 -5.71 -3.78 5.31
C MET A 226 -4.55 -3.07 6.03
N GLY A 227 -4.74 -2.63 7.28
CA GLY A 227 -3.77 -1.79 7.97
C GLY A 227 -3.64 -0.39 7.36
N ALA A 228 -4.71 0.13 6.78
CA ALA A 228 -4.77 1.43 6.15
C ALA A 228 -5.56 2.43 7.01
N GLN A 229 -5.38 3.72 6.72
CA GLN A 229 -6.21 4.80 7.27
C GLN A 229 -6.99 5.45 6.13
N VAL A 230 -8.27 5.74 6.37
CA VAL A 230 -9.11 6.48 5.42
C VAL A 230 -8.62 7.93 5.37
N SER A 231 -8.10 8.35 4.22
CA SER A 231 -7.58 9.71 4.02
C SER A 231 -8.64 10.70 3.52
N SER A 232 -9.61 10.21 2.74
CA SER A 232 -10.71 11.01 2.20
C SER A 232 -11.93 10.12 1.95
N CYS A 233 -13.12 10.71 1.98
CA CYS A 233 -14.37 10.02 1.70
C CYS A 233 -15.31 10.97 0.94
N GLN A 234 -15.84 10.51 -0.19
CA GLN A 234 -16.88 11.21 -0.92
C GLN A 234 -18.18 10.40 -0.83
N LYS A 235 -19.21 11.01 -0.26
CA LYS A 235 -20.52 10.36 -0.07
C LYS A 235 -21.36 10.54 -1.34
N LYS A 236 -21.85 9.44 -1.91
CA LYS A 236 -22.82 9.44 -3.03
C LYS A 236 -24.18 9.95 -2.53
N ASP A 237 -25.02 10.50 -3.41
CA ASP A 237 -26.36 11.00 -3.05
C ASP A 237 -27.24 9.93 -2.36
N ALA A 238 -27.10 8.66 -2.77
CA ALA A 238 -27.77 7.52 -2.17
C ALA A 238 -27.45 7.34 -0.66
N TYR A 239 -26.34 7.88 -0.18
CA TYR A 239 -25.98 7.90 1.24
C TYR A 239 -27.00 8.68 2.07
N TYR A 240 -27.50 9.81 1.55
CA TYR A 240 -28.40 10.73 2.25
C TYR A 240 -29.88 10.36 2.11
N GLN A 241 -30.19 9.40 1.24
CA GLN A 241 -31.56 8.93 1.06
C GLN A 241 -31.95 8.00 2.22
N LEU A 242 -32.87 8.45 3.06
CA LEU A 242 -33.38 7.64 4.16
C LEU A 242 -34.05 6.36 3.62
N PRO A 243 -33.92 5.22 4.33
CA PRO A 243 -34.68 4.02 3.99
C PRO A 243 -36.18 4.30 4.22
N GLY A 244 -36.95 4.42 3.13
CA GLY A 244 -38.41 4.51 3.18
C GLY A 244 -39.05 5.79 2.65
N GLU A 245 -38.29 6.82 2.25
CA GLU A 245 -38.90 8.01 1.64
C GLU A 245 -39.17 7.79 0.14
N PRO A 246 -40.43 7.94 -0.32
CA PRO A 246 -40.73 7.92 -1.75
C PRO A 246 -40.13 9.16 -2.41
N VAL A 247 -39.35 8.95 -3.48
CA VAL A 247 -38.86 10.01 -4.36
C VAL A 247 -40.07 10.60 -5.10
N LYS A 248 -40.71 11.62 -4.53
CA LYS A 248 -41.82 12.43 -5.09
C LYS A 248 -42.94 11.63 -5.76
N ILE A 249 -44.02 11.37 -5.02
CA ILE A 249 -45.30 10.95 -5.60
C ILE A 249 -46.00 12.20 -6.13
N ARG A 250 -46.12 12.34 -7.45
CA ARG A 250 -47.00 13.36 -8.05
C ARG A 250 -48.43 12.84 -7.97
N GLN A 251 -49.16 13.22 -6.91
CA GLN A 251 -50.61 13.05 -6.89
C GLN A 251 -51.24 14.12 -7.79
N GLN A 252 -52.00 13.69 -8.79
CA GLN A 252 -53.01 14.52 -9.42
C GLN A 252 -54.27 14.45 -8.55
N VAL A 253 -54.78 15.61 -8.16
CA VAL A 253 -56.17 15.80 -7.74
C VAL A 253 -56.89 16.45 -8.90
#